data_AF-A0A7J8D302-F1
#
_entry.id   AF-A0A7J8D302-F1
#
_cell.length_a   1.000
_cell.length_b   1.000
_cell.length_c   1.000
_cell.angle_alpha   90.00
_cell.angle_beta   90.00
_cell.angle_gamma   90.00
#
_symmetry.space_group_name_H-M   'P 1'
#
loop_
_entity.id
_entity.type
_entity.pdbx_description
1 polymer ?
#
loop_
_entity_poly.entity_id
_entity_poly.type
_entity_poly.pdbx_seq_one_letter_code
_entity_poly.pdbx_strand_id
1 'polypeptide(L)'
;MEPKVINQTLSKAAQSGRWKYGQHSCFCQKQGSGNNWAYGYSVHGPRHEESIMDLIQKEVEKCDSLSGFFIIMSMAGGTGSGLGAFITQNLQDQYSNFLKMNHIIWPYGTGETPSLFMRMMLFIRSVQNY
;
A
#
# COMPACT_ATOMS: atom_id res chain seq x y z
N MET A 1 1.52 -2.65 -8.22
CA MET A 1 2.65 -2.55 -9.18
C MET A 1 2.73 -3.71 -10.19
N GLU A 2 1.97 -4.79 -10.08
CA GLU A 2 1.87 -5.77 -11.16
C GLU A 2 0.45 -5.73 -11.75
N PRO A 3 0.26 -5.46 -13.06
CA PRO A 3 -1.07 -5.27 -13.63
C PRO A 3 -1.89 -6.56 -13.60
N LYS A 4 -1.21 -7.71 -13.64
CA LYS A 4 -1.84 -9.04 -13.61
C LYS A 4 -2.66 -9.24 -12.34
N VAL A 5 -2.09 -8.93 -11.17
CA VAL A 5 -2.76 -9.10 -9.87
C VAL A 5 -3.96 -8.15 -9.74
N ILE A 6 -3.80 -6.91 -10.19
CA ILE A 6 -4.86 -5.90 -10.10
C ILE A 6 -6.03 -6.26 -11.02
N ASN A 7 -5.75 -6.60 -12.28
CA ASN A 7 -6.79 -7.00 -13.23
C ASN A 7 -7.55 -8.26 -12.75
N GLN A 8 -6.85 -9.26 -12.21
CA GLN A 8 -7.48 -10.44 -11.63
C GLN A 8 -8.36 -10.10 -10.41
N THR A 9 -7.94 -9.14 -9.58
CA THR A 9 -8.69 -8.72 -8.39
C THR A 9 -9.94 -7.95 -8.80
N LEU A 10 -9.82 -7.04 -9.77
CA LEU A 10 -10.95 -6.31 -10.35
C LEU A 10 -11.97 -7.26 -10.98
N SER A 11 -11.52 -8.26 -11.75
CA SER A 11 -12.41 -9.24 -12.37
C SER A 11 -13.12 -10.12 -11.33
N LYS A 12 -12.40 -10.58 -10.29
CA LYS A 12 -12.99 -11.38 -9.21
C LYS A 12 -14.03 -10.60 -8.41
N ALA A 13 -13.75 -9.33 -8.11
CA ALA A 13 -14.72 -8.46 -7.45
C ALA A 13 -16.00 -8.30 -8.29
N ALA A 14 -15.86 -7.97 -9.58
CA ALA A 14 -17.00 -7.82 -10.48
C ALA A 14 -17.80 -9.13 -10.65
N GLN A 15 -17.13 -10.28 -10.73
CA GLN A 15 -17.77 -11.60 -10.82
C GLN A 15 -18.57 -11.97 -9.56
N SER A 16 -18.23 -11.41 -8.40
CA SER A 16 -18.97 -11.68 -7.16
C SER A 16 -20.40 -11.13 -7.17
N GLY A 17 -20.70 -10.19 -8.08
CA GLY A 17 -22.04 -9.58 -8.24
C GLY A 17 -22.48 -8.68 -7.07
N ARG A 18 -21.69 -8.57 -6.01
CA ARG A 18 -22.04 -7.82 -4.79
C ARG A 18 -21.50 -6.39 -4.79
N TRP A 19 -20.31 -6.19 -5.35
CA TRP A 19 -19.63 -4.90 -5.34
C TRP A 19 -18.56 -4.84 -6.44
N LYS A 20 -18.13 -3.63 -6.81
CA LYS A 20 -17.08 -3.40 -7.82
C LYS A 20 -16.18 -2.24 -7.39
N TYR A 21 -14.91 -2.29 -7.77
CA TYR A 21 -14.00 -1.16 -7.64
C TYR A 21 -14.27 -0.10 -8.72
N GLY A 22 -14.01 1.18 -8.41
CA GLY A 22 -14.07 2.26 -9.39
C GLY A 22 -13.01 2.07 -10.49
N GLN A 23 -13.35 2.37 -11.73
CA GLN A 23 -12.44 2.23 -12.88
C GLN A 23 -11.16 3.06 -12.75
N HIS A 24 -11.22 4.18 -12.02
CA HIS A 24 -10.10 5.09 -11.82
C HIS A 24 -9.48 4.97 -10.42
N SER A 25 -9.94 4.04 -9.58
CA SER A 25 -9.47 3.90 -8.19
C SER A 25 -8.31 2.90 -8.05
N CYS A 26 -7.59 2.61 -9.15
CA CYS A 26 -6.48 1.66 -9.15
C CYS A 26 -5.21 2.25 -9.76
N PHE A 27 -4.08 1.94 -9.14
CA PHE A 27 -2.76 2.32 -9.64
C PHE A 27 -1.94 1.08 -9.97
N CYS A 28 -1.48 0.97 -11.22
CA CYS A 28 -0.68 -0.13 -11.72
C CYS A 28 0.64 0.39 -12.30
N GLN A 29 1.69 -0.41 -12.20
CA GLN A 29 2.94 -0.19 -12.93
C GLN A 29 3.34 -1.47 -13.65
N LYS A 30 4.29 -1.42 -14.57
CA LYS A 30 4.79 -2.62 -15.26
C LYS A 30 5.89 -3.34 -14.47
N GLN A 31 6.52 -2.66 -13.51
CA GLN A 31 7.65 -3.16 -12.73
C GLN A 31 7.33 -3.06 -11.24
N GLY A 32 7.58 -4.14 -10.49
CA GLY A 32 7.47 -4.18 -9.04
C GLY A 32 8.82 -3.93 -8.34
N SER A 33 8.80 -3.83 -7.02
CA SER A 33 10.00 -3.55 -6.22
C SER A 33 10.93 -4.76 -5.99
N GLY A 34 10.65 -5.91 -6.62
CA GLY A 34 11.55 -7.09 -6.60
C GLY A 34 11.99 -7.56 -5.21
N ASN A 35 11.10 -7.52 -4.21
CA ASN A 35 11.41 -7.83 -2.79
C ASN A 35 12.46 -6.92 -2.12
N ASN A 36 12.73 -5.75 -2.71
CA ASN A 36 13.61 -4.73 -2.14
C ASN A 36 12.79 -3.61 -1.49
N TRP A 37 12.85 -3.54 -0.15
CA TRP A 37 12.17 -2.50 0.64
C TRP A 37 12.69 -1.10 0.31
N ALA A 38 14.01 -0.91 0.24
CA ALA A 38 14.63 0.39 0.01
C ALA A 38 14.26 0.95 -1.37
N TYR A 39 14.16 0.08 -2.37
CA TYR A 39 13.70 0.46 -3.71
C TYR A 39 12.22 0.87 -3.71
N GLY A 40 11.38 0.14 -2.97
CA GLY A 40 9.97 0.50 -2.76
C GLY A 40 9.81 1.86 -2.09
N TYR A 41 10.53 2.09 -0.98
CA TYR A 41 10.42 3.32 -0.18
C TYR A 41 11.10 4.53 -0.84
N SER A 42 12.35 4.39 -1.28
CA SER A 42 13.19 5.54 -1.69
C SER A 42 13.12 5.86 -3.18
N VAL A 43 12.73 4.90 -4.02
CA VAL A 43 12.67 5.10 -5.49
C VAL A 43 11.23 5.15 -5.97
N HIS A 44 10.46 4.11 -5.67
CA HIS A 44 9.07 4.05 -6.14
C HIS A 44 8.13 4.96 -5.37
N GLY A 45 8.35 5.17 -4.07
CA GLY A 45 7.59 6.10 -3.23
C GLY A 45 7.56 7.51 -3.84
N PRO A 46 8.69 8.24 -3.84
CA PRO A 46 8.74 9.60 -4.37
C PRO A 46 8.32 9.70 -5.85
N ARG A 47 8.66 8.69 -6.66
CA ARG A 47 8.33 8.71 -8.10
C ARG A 47 6.82 8.63 -8.39
N HIS A 48 6.05 8.03 -7.50
CA HIS A 48 4.62 7.77 -7.71
C HIS A 48 3.74 8.41 -6.66
N GLU A 49 4.33 9.23 -5.79
CA GLU A 49 3.65 9.91 -4.70
C GLU A 49 2.45 10.72 -5.20
N GLU A 50 2.68 11.65 -6.13
CA GLU A 50 1.65 12.53 -6.70
C GLU A 50 0.46 11.71 -7.26
N SER A 51 0.75 10.72 -8.09
CA SER A 51 -0.30 9.88 -8.70
C SER A 51 -1.11 9.09 -7.67
N ILE A 52 -0.50 8.66 -6.57
CA ILE A 52 -1.19 7.89 -5.53
C ILE A 52 -1.98 8.82 -4.60
N MET A 53 -1.40 9.95 -4.21
CA MET A 53 -2.06 10.94 -3.36
C MET A 53 -3.25 11.60 -4.07
N ASP A 54 -3.15 11.88 -5.37
CA ASP A 54 -4.28 12.38 -6.17
C ASP A 54 -5.46 11.41 -6.17
N LEU A 55 -5.19 10.11 -6.23
CA LEU A 55 -6.24 9.09 -6.17
C LEU A 55 -6.90 9.05 -4.80
N ILE A 56 -6.10 9.13 -3.73
CA ILE A 56 -6.61 9.17 -2.38
C ILE A 56 -7.45 10.42 -2.16
N GLN A 57 -6.95 11.59 -2.56
CA GLN A 57 -7.66 12.86 -2.45
C GLN A 57 -9.01 12.81 -3.16
N LYS A 58 -9.06 12.29 -4.40
CA LYS A 58 -10.31 12.11 -5.14
C LYS A 58 -11.31 11.20 -4.44
N GLU A 59 -10.87 10.19 -3.69
CA GLU A 59 -11.79 9.36 -2.90
C GLU A 59 -12.21 10.05 -1.60
N VAL A 60 -11.32 10.82 -0.97
CA VAL A 60 -11.64 11.63 0.23
C VAL A 60 -12.66 12.72 -0.10
N GLU A 61 -12.52 13.40 -1.24
CA GLU A 61 -13.45 14.45 -1.69
C GLU A 61 -14.86 13.93 -2.00
N LYS A 62 -15.03 12.62 -2.26
CA LYS A 62 -16.34 11.99 -2.42
C LYS A 62 -17.01 11.64 -1.09
N CYS A 63 -16.29 11.71 0.02
CA CYS A 63 -16.81 11.40 1.35
C CYS A 63 -17.28 12.68 2.04
N ASP A 64 -18.54 12.71 2.52
CA ASP A 64 -19.06 13.83 3.30
C ASP A 64 -18.36 13.96 4.67
N SER A 65 -17.94 12.83 5.25
CA SER A 65 -17.17 12.78 6.49
C SER A 65 -16.22 11.58 6.48
N LEU A 66 -14.92 11.86 6.52
CA LEU A 66 -13.88 10.83 6.59
C LEU A 66 -13.60 10.48 8.06
N SER A 67 -13.75 9.21 8.43
CA SER A 67 -13.39 8.74 9.79
C SER A 67 -11.92 8.32 9.90
N GLY A 68 -11.35 7.80 8.82
CA GLY A 68 -9.98 7.28 8.83
C GLY A 68 -9.63 6.47 7.59
N PHE A 69 -8.38 6.05 7.54
CA PHE A 69 -7.80 5.21 6.50
C PHE A 69 -7.56 3.80 7.03
N PHE A 70 -8.01 2.80 6.28
CA PHE A 70 -7.69 1.40 6.51
C PHE A 70 -6.67 0.94 5.47
N ILE A 71 -5.42 0.76 5.90
CA ILE A 71 -4.28 0.52 5.02
C ILE A 71 -3.88 -0.94 5.13
N ILE A 72 -4.05 -1.72 4.06
CA ILE A 72 -3.71 -3.14 4.03
C ILE A 72 -2.43 -3.34 3.23
N MET A 73 -1.42 -3.96 3.83
CA MET A 73 -0.15 -4.23 3.17
C MET A 73 0.52 -5.51 3.67
N SER A 74 1.41 -6.06 2.85
CA SER A 74 2.24 -7.20 3.23
C SER A 74 3.61 -6.73 3.69
N MET A 75 4.08 -7.32 4.79
CA MET A 75 5.39 -7.03 5.34
C MET A 75 6.53 -7.73 4.59
N ALA A 76 6.23 -8.86 3.92
CA ALA A 76 7.24 -9.69 3.25
C ALA A 76 7.70 -9.09 1.91
N GLY A 77 6.78 -8.45 1.17
CA GLY A 77 7.02 -7.94 -0.17
C GLY A 77 7.64 -6.54 -0.19
N GLY A 78 8.54 -6.27 -1.14
CA GLY A 78 9.23 -4.97 -1.25
C GLY A 78 8.32 -3.79 -1.59
N THR A 79 7.26 -4.04 -2.38
CA THR A 79 6.25 -3.02 -2.67
C THR A 79 5.31 -2.81 -1.48
N GLY A 80 4.78 -3.90 -0.89
CA GLY A 80 3.84 -3.80 0.24
C GLY A 80 4.47 -3.10 1.44
N SER A 81 5.68 -3.49 1.82
CA SER A 81 6.38 -2.93 2.98
C SER A 81 7.05 -1.58 2.67
N GLY A 82 7.73 -1.44 1.52
CA GLY A 82 8.47 -0.22 1.18
C GLY A 82 7.57 0.93 0.74
N LEU A 83 6.79 0.72 -0.32
CA LEU A 83 5.86 1.74 -0.81
C LEU A 83 4.73 1.99 0.20
N GLY A 84 4.22 0.94 0.86
CA GLY A 84 3.19 1.08 1.88
C GLY A 84 3.63 1.97 3.05
N ALA A 85 4.84 1.76 3.57
CA ALA A 85 5.39 2.61 4.64
C ALA A 85 5.53 4.08 4.21
N PHE A 86 5.99 4.33 2.98
CA PHE A 86 6.11 5.69 2.44
C PHE A 86 4.75 6.39 2.34
N ILE A 87 3.72 5.67 1.85
CA ILE A 87 2.36 6.21 1.74
C ILE A 87 1.76 6.46 3.13
N THR A 88 1.95 5.56 4.09
CA THR A 88 1.45 5.75 5.46
C THR A 88 2.05 7.01 6.10
N GLN A 89 3.35 7.26 5.89
CA GLN A 89 4.00 8.48 6.35
C GLN A 89 3.39 9.72 5.69
N ASN A 90 3.22 9.73 4.36
CA ASN A 90 2.64 10.87 3.67
C ASN A 90 1.17 11.13 4.06
N LEU A 91 0.41 10.08 4.32
CA LEU A 91 -0.94 10.17 4.89
C LEU A 91 -0.92 10.77 6.30
N GLN A 92 0.07 10.46 7.11
CA GLN A 92 0.23 11.09 8.43
C GLN A 92 0.54 12.58 8.31
N ASP A 93 1.37 12.97 7.34
CA ASP A 93 1.73 14.37 7.12
C ASP A 93 0.55 15.19 6.58
N GLN A 94 -0.22 14.67 5.62
CA GLN A 94 -1.35 15.39 5.01
C GLN A 94 -2.68 15.27 5.79
N TYR A 95 -2.93 14.12 6.42
CA TYR A 95 -4.20 13.76 7.06
C TYR A 95 -4.00 13.39 8.54
N SER A 96 -3.25 14.21 9.27
CA SER A 96 -2.85 13.95 10.67
C SER A 96 -4.03 13.73 11.63
N ASN A 97 -5.17 14.39 11.39
CA ASN A 97 -6.35 14.33 12.26
C ASN A 97 -7.19 13.06 12.11
N PHE A 98 -6.94 12.24 11.09
CA PHE A 98 -7.73 11.04 10.80
C PHE A 98 -7.05 9.77 11.31
N LEU A 99 -7.87 8.82 11.76
CA LEU A 99 -7.39 7.53 12.25
C LEU A 99 -6.75 6.72 11.12
N LYS A 100 -5.60 6.11 11.38
CA LYS A 100 -4.88 5.28 10.41
C LYS A 100 -4.72 3.88 11.01
N MET A 101 -5.37 2.91 10.40
CA MET A 101 -5.29 1.51 10.83
C MET A 101 -4.49 0.73 9.79
N ASN A 102 -3.27 0.36 10.16
CA ASN A 102 -2.39 -0.46 9.33
C ASN A 102 -2.66 -1.95 9.60
N HIS A 103 -3.30 -2.64 8.66
CA HIS A 103 -3.51 -4.09 8.70
C HIS A 103 -2.40 -4.81 7.92
N ILE A 104 -1.52 -5.46 8.66
CA ILE A 104 -0.27 -6.02 8.13
C ILE A 104 -0.38 -7.54 7.99
N ILE A 105 -0.12 -8.05 6.79
CA ILE A 105 -0.04 -9.49 6.54
C ILE A 105 1.37 -9.99 6.89
N TRP A 106 1.44 -10.85 7.91
CA TRP A 106 2.67 -11.44 8.41
C TRP A 106 3.21 -12.52 7.45
N PRO A 107 4.53 -12.56 7.20
CA PRO A 107 5.16 -13.60 6.42
C PRO A 107 5.02 -15.00 7.04
N TYR A 108 5.11 -16.04 6.22
CA TYR A 108 5.12 -17.41 6.75
C TYR A 108 6.54 -17.80 7.20
N GLY A 109 6.66 -18.43 8.38
CA GLY A 109 7.95 -18.67 9.05
C GLY A 109 8.91 -19.66 8.36
N THR A 110 8.49 -20.34 7.30
CA THR A 110 9.33 -21.31 6.56
C THR A 110 9.54 -20.87 5.11
N GLY A 111 10.80 -20.88 4.66
CA GLY A 111 11.19 -20.61 3.27
C GLY A 111 11.66 -19.17 2.98
N GLU A 112 11.73 -18.30 3.99
CA GLU A 112 12.08 -16.91 3.78
C GLU A 112 13.55 -16.61 4.04
N THR A 113 14.15 -15.85 3.12
CA THR A 113 15.56 -15.49 3.10
C THR A 113 15.91 -14.65 4.34
N PRO A 114 17.13 -14.71 4.93
CA PRO A 114 17.52 -13.91 6.09
C PRO A 114 17.26 -12.40 5.96
N SER A 115 17.23 -11.88 4.73
CA SER A 115 16.87 -10.50 4.41
C SER A 115 15.45 -10.10 4.82
N LEU A 116 14.55 -11.06 5.06
CA LEU A 116 13.19 -10.79 5.52
C LEU A 116 13.18 -10.19 6.92
N PHE A 117 13.96 -10.74 7.85
CA PHE A 117 13.97 -10.26 9.24
C PHE A 117 14.38 -8.78 9.32
N MET A 118 15.36 -8.38 8.51
CA MET A 118 15.81 -6.99 8.41
C MET A 118 14.73 -6.08 7.80
N ARG A 119 14.01 -6.54 6.75
CA ARG A 119 12.86 -5.82 6.19
C ARG A 119 11.75 -5.64 7.23
N MET A 120 11.51 -6.66 8.04
CA MET A 120 10.52 -6.67 9.11
C MET A 120 10.78 -5.57 10.14
N MET A 121 12.02 -5.48 10.62
CA MET A 121 12.39 -4.45 11.60
C MET A 121 12.31 -3.03 11.04
N LEU A 122 12.76 -2.81 9.79
CA LEU A 122 12.65 -1.51 9.12
C LEU A 122 11.18 -1.09 8.94
N PHE A 123 10.34 -2.04 8.53
CA PHE A 123 8.92 -1.80 8.33
C PHE A 123 8.20 -1.49 9.65
N ILE A 124 8.39 -2.32 10.69
CA ILE A 124 7.79 -2.09 12.01
C ILE A 124 8.22 -0.72 12.55
N ARG A 125 9.50 -0.34 12.42
CA ARG A 125 9.96 0.98 12.82
C ARG A 125 9.28 2.09 12.04
N SER A 126 9.10 1.93 10.72
CA SER A 126 8.45 2.95 9.90
C SER A 126 6.97 3.15 10.25
N VAL A 127 6.24 2.07 10.56
CA VAL A 127 4.81 2.13 10.86
C VAL A 127 4.51 2.43 12.34
N GLN A 128 5.40 2.09 13.28
CA GLN A 128 5.17 2.42 14.69
C GLN A 128 5.23 3.92 15.00
N ASN A 129 5.87 4.71 14.14
CA ASN A 129 5.98 6.16 14.33
C ASN A 129 4.79 6.94 13.75
N TYR A 130 3.86 6.29 13.03
CA TYR A 130 2.78 6.93 12.29
C TYR A 130 1.48 6.12 12.31
#